data_AF-A0A7V8X4Q7-F1
#
_entry.id   AF-A0A7V8X4Q7-F1
#
_cell.length_a   1.000
_cell.length_b   1.000
_cell.length_c   1.000
_cell.angle_alpha   90.00
_cell.angle_beta   90.00
_cell.angle_gamma   90.00
#
_symmetry.space_group_name_H-M   'P 1'
#
loop_
_entity.id
_entity.type
_entity.pdbx_description
1 polymer ?
#
loop_
_entity_poly.entity_id
_entity_poly.type
_entity_poly.pdbx_seq_one_letter_code
_entity_poly.pdbx_strand_id
1 'polypeptide(L)'
;MSNHKSVEPVEGNPYRIRDPQAASLIEISLISAVVTILAIRGYLHLTGYPQVGGETLHIAHIVWGGLGMVIGFGMLMLFAHRVWKPIAAVVSGAGFGTFVDETGKFITQDNDYFFEPAIAIIYAVVIVLFGLARYFERKREPTEADHLYLAAQGLQWQAIGKLDVDRQKVALEHLELSGNTTQLADQMRAMLESARLVEDSEQSRILEWRRRMVDRYWEIVESRWLIRIVLAVFVLKVIQIIGTFGLGIASDSFLVDDGLSVVEWGAVIAAVSSGGLAILGLVR
;
A
#
# COMPACT_ATOMS: atom_id res chain seq x y z
N MET A 1 16.37 -17.73 49.50
CA MET A 1 16.46 -16.38 48.92
C MET A 1 16.45 -16.51 47.41
N SER A 2 15.31 -16.24 46.78
CA SER A 2 15.16 -16.24 45.31
C SER A 2 15.81 -14.97 44.79
N ASN A 3 16.87 -15.12 43.99
CA ASN A 3 17.60 -14.02 43.37
C ASN A 3 16.74 -13.45 42.25
N HIS A 4 15.91 -12.45 42.59
CA HIS A 4 15.10 -11.72 41.63
C HIS A 4 16.05 -10.82 40.84
N LYS A 5 16.65 -11.36 39.77
CA LYS A 5 17.35 -10.54 38.77
C LYS A 5 16.33 -9.51 38.30
N SER A 6 16.60 -8.24 38.60
CA SER A 6 15.87 -7.11 38.08
C SER A 6 15.84 -7.24 36.57
N VAL A 7 14.67 -7.56 36.03
CA VAL A 7 14.42 -7.59 34.59
C VAL A 7 14.64 -6.16 34.12
N GLU A 8 15.75 -5.88 33.45
CA GLU A 8 15.91 -4.61 32.77
C GLU A 8 14.75 -4.49 31.76
N PRO A 9 14.00 -3.37 31.79
CA PRO A 9 12.90 -3.18 30.87
C PRO A 9 13.46 -3.19 29.44
N VAL A 10 12.84 -3.99 28.57
CA VAL A 10 13.27 -4.14 27.19
C VAL A 10 13.44 -2.75 26.57
N GLU A 11 14.65 -2.46 26.05
CA GLU A 11 14.95 -1.13 25.52
C GLU A 11 14.04 -0.81 24.33
N GLY A 12 13.35 0.34 24.40
CA GLY A 12 12.45 0.82 23.36
C GLY A 12 11.15 1.37 23.92
N ASN A 13 10.45 2.18 23.11
CA ASN A 13 9.12 2.66 23.46
C ASN A 13 8.09 1.54 23.15
N PRO A 14 7.43 0.94 24.17
CA PRO A 14 6.51 -0.18 23.97
C PRO A 14 5.26 0.20 23.14
N TYR A 15 4.97 1.50 23.03
CA TYR A 15 3.86 2.04 22.23
C TYR A 15 4.25 2.32 20.77
N ARG A 16 5.51 2.09 20.38
CA ARG A 16 6.03 2.32 19.02
C ARG A 16 6.62 1.06 18.39
N ILE A 17 5.98 -0.09 18.62
CA ILE A 17 6.28 -1.33 17.92
C ILE A 17 5.70 -1.24 16.51
N ARG A 18 6.55 -1.39 15.48
CA ARG A 18 6.10 -1.38 14.09
C ARG A 18 5.71 -2.78 13.66
N ASP A 19 4.62 -2.86 12.89
CA ASP A 19 4.31 -4.09 12.17
C ASP A 19 5.44 -4.34 11.14
N PRO A 20 6.11 -5.51 11.14
CA PRO A 20 7.12 -5.83 10.13
C PRO A 20 6.58 -5.80 8.71
N GLN A 21 5.28 -6.08 8.56
CA GLN A 21 4.60 -6.07 7.28
C GLN A 21 4.12 -4.66 6.91
N ALA A 22 4.31 -3.63 7.73
CA ALA A 22 3.79 -2.28 7.47
C ALA A 22 4.16 -1.77 6.08
N ALA A 23 5.44 -1.91 5.67
CA ALA A 23 5.89 -1.53 4.34
C ALA A 23 5.11 -2.28 3.25
N SER A 24 5.09 -3.61 3.32
CA SER A 24 4.35 -4.45 2.37
C SER A 24 2.84 -4.16 2.35
N LEU A 25 2.23 -3.85 3.49
CA LEU A 25 0.80 -3.55 3.57
C LEU A 25 0.46 -2.20 2.92
N ILE A 26 1.33 -1.20 3.10
CA ILE A 26 1.21 0.09 2.42
C ILE A 26 1.37 -0.10 0.92
N GLU A 27 2.37 -0.88 0.50
CA GLU A 27 2.60 -1.21 -0.90
C GLU A 27 1.42 -1.97 -1.52
N ILE A 28 0.86 -2.96 -0.82
CA ILE A 28 -0.33 -3.72 -1.26
C ILE A 28 -1.52 -2.78 -1.48
N SER A 29 -1.76 -1.87 -0.52
CA SER A 29 -2.83 -0.89 -0.63
C SER A 29 -2.64 0.03 -1.84
N LEU A 30 -1.44 0.57 -2.03
CA LEU A 30 -1.14 1.48 -3.13
C LEU A 30 -1.24 0.80 -4.49
N ILE A 31 -0.69 -0.40 -4.63
CA ILE A 31 -0.74 -1.16 -5.87
C ILE A 31 -2.18 -1.55 -6.18
N SER A 32 -2.96 -1.95 -5.16
CA SER A 32 -4.39 -2.20 -5.34
C SER A 32 -5.12 -0.95 -5.83
N ALA A 33 -4.81 0.23 -5.31
CA ALA A 33 -5.41 1.49 -5.77
C ALA A 33 -5.07 1.80 -7.23
N VAL A 34 -3.78 1.71 -7.60
CA VAL A 34 -3.32 1.97 -8.97
C VAL A 34 -3.92 0.98 -9.97
N VAL A 35 -3.92 -0.31 -9.63
CA VAL A 35 -4.53 -1.35 -10.47
C VAL A 35 -6.02 -1.09 -10.64
N THR A 36 -6.74 -0.70 -9.59
CA THR A 36 -8.15 -0.35 -9.68
C THR A 36 -8.38 0.86 -10.60
N ILE A 37 -7.60 1.94 -10.48
CA ILE A 37 -7.70 3.11 -11.37
C ILE A 37 -7.48 2.71 -12.83
N LEU A 38 -6.40 1.96 -13.10
CA LEU A 38 -6.07 1.51 -14.45
C LEU A 38 -7.14 0.57 -15.01
N ALA A 39 -7.70 -0.31 -14.18
CA ALA A 39 -8.76 -1.23 -14.58
C ALA A 39 -10.05 -0.47 -14.93
N ILE A 40 -10.48 0.49 -14.11
CA ILE A 40 -11.66 1.32 -14.38
C ILE A 40 -11.47 2.11 -15.68
N ARG A 41 -10.33 2.78 -15.83
CA ARG A 41 -10.03 3.56 -17.04
C ARG A 41 -9.91 2.71 -18.28
N GLY A 42 -9.25 1.54 -18.18
CA GLY A 42 -9.17 0.58 -19.28
C GLY A 42 -10.54 0.08 -19.69
N TYR A 43 -11.39 -0.25 -18.72
CA TYR A 43 -12.79 -0.63 -18.97
C TYR A 43 -13.55 0.48 -19.71
N LEU A 44 -13.45 1.74 -19.25
CA LEU A 44 -14.13 2.87 -19.88
C LEU A 44 -13.61 3.14 -21.30
N HIS A 45 -12.29 3.04 -21.52
CA HIS A 45 -11.70 3.20 -22.84
C HIS A 45 -12.20 2.14 -23.82
N LEU A 46 -12.25 0.87 -23.39
CA LEU A 46 -12.73 -0.24 -24.21
C LEU A 46 -14.23 -0.18 -24.50
N THR A 47 -15.01 0.42 -23.59
CA THR A 47 -16.47 0.53 -23.71
C THR A 47 -16.95 1.87 -24.30
N GLY A 48 -16.03 2.78 -24.63
CA GLY A 48 -16.37 4.08 -25.22
C GLY A 48 -16.99 5.07 -24.25
N TYR A 49 -16.61 5.03 -22.97
CA TYR A 49 -17.09 5.90 -21.89
C TYR A 49 -18.62 5.88 -21.70
N PRO A 50 -19.21 4.69 -21.43
CA PRO A 50 -20.63 4.60 -21.14
C PRO A 50 -20.93 5.40 -19.87
N GLN A 51 -21.95 6.25 -19.90
CA GLN A 51 -22.43 6.91 -18.68
C GLN A 51 -23.05 5.87 -17.76
N VAL A 52 -22.34 5.53 -16.67
CA VAL A 52 -22.86 4.65 -15.62
C VAL A 52 -23.51 5.52 -14.54
N GLY A 53 -24.83 5.67 -14.63
CA GLY A 53 -25.67 6.51 -13.76
C GLY A 53 -26.65 7.32 -14.61
N GLY A 54 -27.96 7.12 -14.41
CA GLY A 54 -29.00 7.78 -15.22
C GLY A 54 -29.05 9.30 -15.04
N GLU A 55 -29.76 9.98 -15.94
CA GLU A 55 -29.86 11.46 -16.06
C GLU A 55 -30.23 12.21 -14.76
N THR A 56 -30.81 11.54 -13.75
CA THR A 56 -31.33 12.16 -12.53
C THR A 56 -30.76 11.58 -11.22
N LEU A 57 -30.08 10.44 -11.24
CA LEU A 57 -29.55 9.79 -10.04
C LEU A 57 -28.11 9.33 -10.26
N HIS A 58 -27.17 10.27 -10.18
CA HIS A 58 -25.76 9.93 -10.03
C HIS A 58 -25.53 9.38 -8.62
N ILE A 59 -25.70 8.07 -8.42
CA ILE A 59 -24.99 7.40 -7.32
C ILE A 59 -23.52 7.46 -7.73
N ALA A 60 -22.85 8.51 -7.28
CA ALA A 60 -21.44 8.73 -7.51
C ALA A 60 -20.69 7.46 -7.09
N HIS A 61 -19.90 6.85 -7.98
CA HIS A 61 -19.14 5.65 -7.63
C HIS A 61 -18.09 5.95 -6.54
N ILE A 62 -17.88 7.23 -6.23
CA ILE A 62 -17.21 7.71 -5.01
C ILE A 62 -17.77 7.09 -3.72
N VAL A 63 -19.08 6.77 -3.66
CA VAL A 63 -19.72 6.10 -2.53
C VAL A 63 -19.22 4.65 -2.42
N TRP A 64 -19.08 3.95 -3.55
CA TRP A 64 -18.49 2.60 -3.58
C TRP A 64 -17.01 2.63 -3.21
N GLY A 65 -16.27 3.67 -3.63
CA GLY A 65 -14.90 3.88 -3.19
C GLY A 65 -14.79 4.09 -1.67
N GLY A 66 -15.62 4.98 -1.12
CA GLY A 66 -15.75 5.19 0.33
C GLY A 66 -16.13 3.92 1.08
N LEU A 67 -17.11 3.16 0.57
CA LEU A 67 -17.55 1.90 1.14
C LEU A 67 -16.41 0.87 1.17
N GLY A 68 -15.63 0.75 0.09
CA GLY A 68 -14.46 -0.14 0.04
C GLY A 68 -13.44 0.18 1.12
N MET A 69 -13.14 1.47 1.33
CA MET A 69 -12.26 1.91 2.42
C MET A 69 -12.84 1.56 3.80
N VAL A 70 -14.13 1.81 4.03
CA VAL A 70 -14.81 1.49 5.30
C VAL A 70 -14.83 -0.02 5.55
N ILE A 71 -15.07 -0.85 4.54
CA ILE A 71 -15.03 -2.30 4.66
C ILE A 71 -13.62 -2.76 5.02
N GLY A 72 -12.58 -2.26 4.33
CA GLY A 72 -11.19 -2.60 4.63
C GLY A 72 -10.80 -2.20 6.06
N PHE A 73 -11.18 -1.01 6.50
CA PHE A 73 -10.97 -0.59 7.89
C PHE A 73 -11.78 -1.45 8.89
N GLY A 74 -13.03 -1.74 8.58
CA GLY A 74 -13.90 -2.61 9.37
C GLY A 74 -13.34 -4.02 9.54
N MET A 75 -12.69 -4.58 8.53
CA MET A 75 -11.98 -5.86 8.64
C MET A 75 -10.89 -5.83 9.72
N LEU A 76 -10.14 -4.73 9.84
CA LEU A 76 -9.12 -4.57 10.88
C LEU A 76 -9.72 -4.43 12.28
N MET A 77 -10.92 -3.88 12.40
CA MET A 77 -11.63 -3.76 13.67
C MET A 77 -12.31 -5.07 14.10
N LEU A 78 -12.93 -5.76 13.14
CA LEU A 78 -13.67 -7.00 13.39
C LEU A 78 -12.74 -8.18 13.64
N PHE A 79 -11.59 -8.21 12.98
CA PHE A 79 -10.68 -9.34 13.06
C PHE A 79 -9.36 -8.97 13.74
N ALA A 80 -9.14 -9.53 14.92
CA ALA A 80 -7.91 -9.32 15.69
C ALA A 80 -6.67 -9.96 15.04
N HIS A 81 -6.86 -11.01 14.24
CA HIS A 81 -5.75 -11.79 13.70
C HIS A 81 -5.09 -11.09 12.50
N ARG A 82 -3.75 -10.97 12.52
CA ARG A 82 -2.95 -10.28 11.48
C ARG A 82 -3.15 -10.78 10.04
N VAL A 83 -3.69 -11.98 9.86
CA VAL A 83 -4.02 -12.57 8.54
C VAL A 83 -4.96 -11.67 7.72
N TRP A 84 -5.76 -10.84 8.38
CA TRP A 84 -6.71 -9.95 7.71
C TRP A 84 -6.07 -8.65 7.21
N LYS A 85 -4.87 -8.28 7.69
CA LYS A 85 -4.21 -7.03 7.30
C LYS A 85 -3.95 -6.92 5.79
N PRO A 86 -3.42 -7.94 5.09
CA PRO A 86 -3.22 -7.85 3.64
C PRO A 86 -4.55 -7.76 2.87
N ILE A 87 -5.58 -8.50 3.30
CA ILE A 87 -6.90 -8.48 2.67
C ILE A 87 -7.54 -7.10 2.84
N ALA A 88 -7.48 -6.56 4.06
CA ALA A 88 -7.93 -5.21 4.37
C ALA A 88 -7.16 -4.15 3.56
N ALA A 89 -5.85 -4.32 3.36
CA ALA A 89 -5.04 -3.43 2.53
C ALA A 89 -5.49 -3.47 1.05
N VAL A 90 -5.75 -4.65 0.48
CA VAL A 90 -6.30 -4.76 -0.88
C VAL A 90 -7.68 -4.11 -0.98
N VAL A 91 -8.61 -4.44 -0.08
CA VAL A 91 -9.98 -3.93 -0.13
C VAL A 91 -10.02 -2.42 0.06
N SER A 92 -9.27 -1.90 1.03
CA SER A 92 -9.16 -0.46 1.29
C SER A 92 -8.47 0.26 0.14
N GLY A 93 -7.37 -0.30 -0.39
CA GLY A 93 -6.64 0.25 -1.54
C GLY A 93 -7.49 0.31 -2.80
N ALA A 94 -8.23 -0.76 -3.11
CA ALA A 94 -9.19 -0.76 -4.22
C ALA A 94 -10.29 0.29 -4.03
N GLY A 95 -10.86 0.39 -2.81
CA GLY A 95 -11.84 1.42 -2.47
C GLY A 95 -11.28 2.84 -2.68
N PHE A 96 -10.06 3.08 -2.21
CA PHE A 96 -9.35 4.34 -2.41
C PHE A 96 -9.12 4.63 -3.91
N GLY A 97 -8.69 3.65 -4.70
CA GLY A 97 -8.52 3.78 -6.15
C GLY A 97 -9.81 4.20 -6.85
N THR A 98 -10.93 3.53 -6.55
CA THR A 98 -12.26 3.89 -7.09
C THR A 98 -12.69 5.30 -6.65
N PHE A 99 -12.45 5.67 -5.40
CA PHE A 99 -12.78 7.00 -4.88
C PHE A 99 -12.02 8.10 -5.62
N VAL A 100 -10.72 7.90 -5.82
CA VAL A 100 -9.84 8.85 -6.49
C VAL A 100 -10.18 8.99 -7.98
N ASP A 101 -10.45 7.88 -8.68
CA ASP A 101 -10.81 7.93 -10.11
C ASP A 101 -12.10 8.73 -10.35
N GLU A 102 -13.09 8.57 -9.48
CA GLU A 102 -14.36 9.31 -9.55
C GLU A 102 -14.25 10.77 -9.10
N THR A 103 -13.32 11.10 -8.21
CA THR A 103 -13.10 12.49 -7.78
C THR A 103 -12.77 13.39 -8.97
N GLY A 104 -12.13 12.85 -10.01
CA GLY A 104 -11.88 13.58 -11.25
C GLY A 104 -13.14 14.11 -11.93
N LYS A 105 -14.28 13.39 -11.79
CA LYS A 105 -15.58 13.78 -12.35
C LYS A 105 -16.23 14.95 -11.60
N PHE A 106 -15.95 15.11 -10.30
CA PHE A 106 -16.65 16.09 -9.44
C PHE A 106 -15.91 17.42 -9.29
N ILE A 107 -14.74 17.58 -9.91
CA ILE A 107 -13.94 18.80 -9.80
C ILE A 107 -14.45 19.90 -10.76
N THR A 108 -15.19 19.56 -11.82
CA THR A 108 -15.81 20.54 -12.74
C THR A 108 -17.32 20.60 -12.62
N GLN A 109 -17.90 21.78 -12.84
CA GLN A 109 -19.35 21.99 -12.87
C GLN A 109 -20.05 21.12 -13.94
N ASP A 110 -19.32 20.69 -14.97
CA ASP A 110 -19.85 19.97 -16.14
C ASP A 110 -19.63 18.45 -16.11
N ASN A 111 -19.10 17.88 -15.01
CA ASN A 111 -18.79 16.44 -14.90
C ASN A 111 -17.87 15.89 -16.01
N ASP A 112 -16.93 16.70 -16.51
CA ASP A 112 -16.08 16.32 -17.65
C ASP A 112 -14.94 15.39 -17.22
N TYR A 113 -14.95 14.18 -17.79
CA TYR A 113 -13.97 13.11 -17.57
C TYR A 113 -12.55 13.48 -18.06
N PHE A 114 -12.44 14.48 -18.94
CA PHE A 114 -11.22 14.86 -19.63
C PHE A 114 -10.62 16.19 -19.14
N PHE A 115 -11.15 16.78 -18.07
CA PHE A 115 -10.56 18.00 -17.52
C PHE A 115 -9.13 17.74 -17.03
N GLU A 116 -8.14 18.28 -17.74
CA GLU A 116 -6.71 18.09 -17.48
C GLU A 116 -6.27 18.28 -16.00
N PRO A 117 -6.89 19.17 -15.20
CA PRO A 117 -6.67 19.28 -13.76
C PRO A 117 -7.02 18.07 -12.90
N ALA A 118 -8.10 17.36 -13.22
CA ALA A 118 -8.58 16.21 -12.44
C ALA A 118 -7.55 15.06 -12.48
N ILE A 119 -6.99 14.85 -13.66
CA ILE A 119 -5.93 13.89 -13.92
C ILE A 119 -4.66 14.27 -13.12
N ALA A 120 -4.30 15.56 -13.06
CA ALA A 120 -3.15 16.04 -12.30
C ALA A 120 -3.31 15.82 -10.77
N ILE A 121 -4.51 15.96 -10.22
CA ILE A 121 -4.79 15.72 -8.79
C ILE A 121 -4.68 14.23 -8.45
N ILE A 122 -5.25 13.35 -9.27
CA ILE A 122 -5.11 11.89 -9.10
C ILE A 122 -3.63 11.51 -9.07
N TYR A 123 -2.84 12.04 -10.02
CA TYR A 123 -1.40 11.81 -10.06
C TYR A 123 -0.67 12.36 -8.84
N ALA A 124 -0.96 13.60 -8.43
CA ALA A 124 -0.37 14.20 -7.24
C ALA A 124 -0.65 13.35 -5.98
N VAL A 125 -1.88 12.87 -5.82
CA VAL A 125 -2.28 12.01 -4.71
C VAL A 125 -1.51 10.70 -4.71
N VAL A 126 -1.42 10.01 -5.85
CA VAL A 126 -0.66 8.74 -5.97
C VAL A 126 0.82 8.96 -5.67
N ILE A 127 1.42 10.04 -6.18
CA ILE A 127 2.83 10.37 -5.96
C ILE A 127 3.10 10.69 -4.48
N VAL A 128 2.24 11.48 -3.84
CA VAL A 128 2.36 11.79 -2.42
C VAL A 128 2.24 10.52 -1.58
N LEU A 129 1.30 9.63 -1.89
CA LEU A 129 1.14 8.36 -1.19
C LEU A 129 2.34 7.44 -1.38
N PHE A 130 2.88 7.35 -2.61
CA PHE A 130 4.11 6.59 -2.88
C PHE A 130 5.31 7.18 -2.14
N GLY A 131 5.47 8.51 -2.16
CA GLY A 131 6.52 9.20 -1.41
C GLY A 131 6.40 8.97 0.09
N LEU A 132 5.18 8.96 0.61
CA LEU A 132 4.90 8.69 2.02
C LEU A 132 5.19 7.24 2.39
N ALA A 133 4.84 6.28 1.53
CA ALA A 133 5.18 4.87 1.68
C ALA A 133 6.70 4.68 1.80
N ARG A 134 7.45 5.23 0.84
CA ARG A 134 8.92 5.19 0.83
C ARG A 134 9.56 5.93 2.00
N TYR A 135 8.96 7.03 2.45
CA TYR A 135 9.41 7.76 3.62
C TYR A 135 9.29 6.90 4.89
N PHE A 136 8.17 6.18 5.05
CA PHE A 136 7.95 5.32 6.20
C PHE A 136 8.71 3.99 6.14
N GLU A 137 9.06 3.52 4.95
CA GLU A 137 9.97 2.39 4.71
C GLU A 137 11.39 2.60 5.21
N ARG A 138 11.80 3.85 5.54
CA ARG A 138 13.12 4.11 6.12
C ARG A 138 13.34 3.20 7.33
N LYS A 139 14.34 2.33 7.16
CA LYS A 139 14.70 1.26 8.07
C LYS A 139 15.00 1.86 9.44
N ARG A 140 14.06 1.73 10.37
CA ARG A 140 14.38 1.73 11.79
C ARG A 140 14.88 0.32 12.08
N GLU A 141 16.06 0.20 12.66
CA GLU A 141 16.53 -1.10 13.16
C GLU A 141 15.53 -1.58 14.23
N PRO A 142 14.98 -2.80 14.09
CA PRO A 142 14.07 -3.35 15.09
C PRO A 142 14.73 -3.33 16.46
N THR A 143 14.01 -2.89 17.48
CA THR A 143 14.53 -2.94 18.85
C THR A 143 14.36 -4.34 19.44
N GLU A 144 15.00 -4.61 20.57
CA GLU A 144 14.80 -5.85 21.33
C GLU A 144 13.31 -6.10 21.63
N ALA A 145 12.55 -5.04 21.92
CA ALA A 145 11.11 -5.09 22.14
C ALA A 145 10.32 -5.50 20.89
N ASP A 146 10.72 -5.03 19.70
CA ASP A 146 10.13 -5.43 18.43
C ASP A 146 10.33 -6.94 18.23
N HIS A 147 11.55 -7.42 18.46
CA HIS A 147 11.91 -8.84 18.34
C HIS A 147 11.15 -9.73 19.32
N LEU A 148 11.03 -9.35 20.59
CA LEU A 148 10.26 -10.11 21.58
C LEU A 148 8.76 -10.15 21.23
N TYR A 149 8.20 -9.01 20.79
CA TYR A 149 6.82 -8.94 20.31
C TYR A 149 6.59 -9.85 19.10
N LEU A 150 7.56 -9.93 18.19
CA LEU A 150 7.49 -10.79 17.01
C LEU A 150 7.57 -12.27 17.35
N ALA A 151 8.44 -12.64 18.30
CA ALA A 151 8.48 -14.00 18.83
C ALA A 151 7.13 -14.41 19.45
N ALA A 152 6.49 -13.50 20.20
CA ALA A 152 5.17 -13.75 20.80
C ALA A 152 4.07 -14.00 19.76
N GLN A 153 4.19 -13.47 18.54
CA GLN A 153 3.25 -13.78 17.47
C GLN A 153 3.36 -15.22 16.97
N GLY A 154 4.47 -15.92 17.20
CA GLY A 154 4.58 -17.36 16.99
C GLY A 154 3.65 -18.15 17.92
N LEU A 155 3.60 -17.75 19.20
CA LEU A 155 2.69 -18.35 20.17
C LEU A 155 1.22 -18.13 19.84
N GLN A 156 0.87 -17.00 19.22
CA GLN A 156 -0.49 -16.79 18.72
C GLN A 156 -0.89 -17.82 17.66
N TRP A 157 0.03 -18.18 16.76
CA TRP A 157 -0.20 -19.24 15.77
C TRP A 157 -0.32 -20.61 16.42
N GLN A 158 0.51 -20.89 17.42
CA GLN A 158 0.43 -22.12 18.19
C GLN A 158 -0.91 -22.24 18.92
N ALA A 159 -1.39 -21.16 19.54
CA ALA A 159 -2.64 -21.13 20.30
C ALA A 159 -3.87 -21.48 19.44
N ILE A 160 -3.85 -21.15 18.15
CA ILE A 160 -4.91 -21.51 17.19
C ILE A 160 -4.61 -22.80 16.41
N GLY A 161 -3.54 -23.53 16.76
CA GLY A 161 -3.14 -24.78 16.11
C GLY A 161 -2.77 -24.59 14.64
N LYS A 162 -2.13 -23.48 14.27
CA LYS A 162 -1.71 -23.13 12.90
C LYS A 162 -0.24 -22.68 12.82
N LEU A 163 0.59 -23.15 13.74
CA LEU A 163 2.04 -22.96 13.67
C LEU A 163 2.64 -23.97 12.68
N ASP A 164 3.36 -23.48 11.67
CA ASP A 164 4.12 -24.28 10.72
C ASP A 164 5.63 -24.14 10.98
N VAL A 165 6.45 -24.93 10.29
CA VAL A 165 7.91 -25.00 10.49
C VAL A 165 8.57 -23.64 10.26
N ASP A 166 8.17 -22.94 9.18
CA ASP A 166 8.76 -21.63 8.84
C ASP A 166 8.40 -20.57 9.88
N ARG A 167 7.14 -20.54 10.33
CA ARG A 167 6.68 -19.61 11.37
C ARG A 167 7.34 -19.89 12.72
N GLN A 168 7.54 -21.16 13.06
CA GLN A 168 8.26 -21.54 14.27
C GLN A 168 9.70 -21.04 14.20
N LYS A 169 10.39 -21.29 13.08
CA LYS A 169 11.77 -20.84 12.85
C LYS A 169 11.90 -19.33 12.98
N VAL A 170 11.04 -18.57 12.32
CA VAL A 170 11.04 -17.09 12.39
C VAL A 170 10.76 -16.59 13.81
N ALA A 171 9.85 -17.25 14.55
CA ALA A 171 9.57 -16.87 15.94
C ALA A 171 10.76 -17.13 16.87
N LEU A 172 11.47 -18.24 16.69
CA LEU A 172 12.68 -18.57 17.46
C LEU A 172 13.84 -17.64 17.11
N GLU A 173 14.04 -17.32 15.82
CA GLU A 173 15.04 -16.35 15.37
C GLU A 173 14.82 -14.97 16.00
N HIS A 174 13.57 -14.47 16.01
CA HIS A 174 13.26 -13.23 16.69
C HIS A 174 13.45 -13.30 18.21
N LEU A 175 13.23 -14.46 18.82
CA LEU A 175 13.49 -14.63 20.25
C LEU A 175 15.00 -14.56 20.55
N GLU A 176 15.84 -15.14 19.71
CA GLU A 176 17.30 -15.04 19.80
C GLU A 176 17.78 -13.60 19.57
N LEU A 177 17.30 -12.94 18.51
CA LEU A 177 17.63 -11.55 18.19
C LEU A 177 17.17 -10.55 19.24
N SER A 178 16.16 -10.89 20.04
CA SER A 178 15.73 -10.03 21.15
C SER A 178 16.78 -9.91 22.26
N GLY A 179 17.79 -10.80 22.30
CA GLY A 179 18.79 -10.84 23.36
C GLY A 179 18.23 -11.13 24.76
N ASN A 180 16.92 -11.38 24.86
CA ASN A 180 16.20 -11.38 26.12
C ASN A 180 16.34 -12.74 26.82
N THR A 181 16.98 -12.75 28.00
CA THR A 181 17.17 -13.94 28.83
C THR A 181 16.21 -14.00 30.02
N THR A 182 15.04 -13.37 29.92
CA THR A 182 14.03 -13.44 30.98
C THR A 182 13.37 -14.81 31.02
N GLN A 183 12.79 -15.14 32.18
CA GLN A 183 11.99 -16.36 32.34
C GLN A 183 10.85 -16.44 31.31
N LEU A 184 10.28 -15.30 30.91
CA LEU A 184 9.26 -15.25 29.87
C LEU A 184 9.82 -15.72 28.52
N ALA A 185 10.98 -15.22 28.11
CA ALA A 185 11.62 -15.63 26.87
C ALA A 185 11.92 -17.14 26.85
N ASP A 186 12.44 -17.69 27.96
CA ASP A 186 12.69 -19.13 28.06
C ASP A 186 11.41 -19.97 27.99
N GLN A 187 10.32 -19.52 28.62
CA GLN A 187 9.01 -20.17 28.50
C GLN A 187 8.47 -20.10 27.07
N MET A 188 8.61 -18.95 26.40
CA MET A 188 8.21 -18.80 25.00
C MET A 188 8.98 -19.75 24.09
N ARG A 189 10.31 -19.89 24.30
CA ARG A 189 11.15 -20.85 23.55
C ARG A 189 10.63 -22.27 23.74
N ALA A 190 10.46 -22.70 24.99
CA ALA A 190 9.99 -24.05 25.30
C ALA A 190 8.60 -24.34 24.70
N MET A 191 7.69 -23.37 24.74
CA MET A 191 6.36 -23.49 24.13
C MET A 191 6.46 -23.65 22.61
N LEU A 192 7.28 -22.84 21.94
CA LEU A 192 7.47 -22.92 20.49
C LEU A 192 8.12 -24.24 20.07
N GLU A 193 9.16 -24.70 20.77
CA GLU A 193 9.87 -25.94 20.45
C GLU A 193 9.04 -27.20 20.68
N SER A 194 8.16 -27.18 21.69
CA SER A 194 7.25 -28.30 22.00
C SER A 194 5.94 -28.28 21.21
N ALA A 195 5.74 -27.27 20.35
CA ALA A 195 4.52 -27.12 19.58
C ALA A 195 4.34 -28.27 18.57
N ARG A 196 3.12 -28.79 18.46
CA ARG A 196 2.75 -29.65 17.33
C ARG A 196 2.67 -28.79 16.07
N LEU A 197 3.56 -29.06 15.12
CA LEU A 197 3.62 -28.36 13.85
C LEU A 197 2.57 -28.91 12.88
N VAL A 198 1.96 -27.99 12.14
CA VAL A 198 0.97 -28.31 11.12
C VAL A 198 1.70 -28.60 9.81
N GLU A 199 1.40 -29.73 9.17
CA GLU A 199 1.88 -30.04 7.82
C GLU A 199 1.24 -29.12 6.79
N ASP A 200 1.94 -28.81 5.70
CA ASP A 200 1.48 -27.83 4.70
C ASP A 200 0.10 -28.15 4.09
N SER A 201 -0.29 -29.43 4.09
CA SER A 201 -1.58 -29.93 3.60
C SER A 201 -2.77 -29.65 4.54
N GLU A 202 -2.54 -29.31 5.81
CA GLU A 202 -3.61 -29.00 6.80
C GLU A 202 -3.83 -27.48 6.97
N GLN A 203 -3.20 -26.67 6.12
CA GLN A 203 -3.37 -25.21 6.15
C GLN A 203 -4.78 -24.81 5.67
N SER A 204 -5.43 -23.90 6.40
CA SER A 204 -6.78 -23.44 6.08
C SER A 204 -6.84 -22.85 4.66
N ARG A 205 -7.96 -23.05 3.93
CA ARG A 205 -8.17 -22.53 2.56
C ARG A 205 -7.89 -21.02 2.44
N ILE A 206 -8.12 -20.26 3.51
CA ILE A 206 -7.83 -18.81 3.59
C ILE A 206 -6.30 -18.55 3.59
N LEU A 207 -5.51 -19.38 4.25
CA LEU A 207 -4.05 -19.27 4.28
C LEU A 207 -3.42 -19.67 2.94
N GLU A 208 -3.98 -20.65 2.24
CA GLU A 208 -3.58 -20.97 0.87
C GLU A 208 -3.96 -19.86 -0.12
N TRP A 209 -5.17 -19.30 -0.01
CA TRP A 209 -5.59 -18.18 -0.85
C TRP A 209 -4.71 -16.96 -0.58
N ARG A 210 -4.35 -16.71 0.69
CA ARG A 210 -3.36 -15.70 1.08
C ARG A 210 -2.03 -15.99 0.41
N ARG A 211 -1.44 -17.20 0.57
CA ARG A 211 -0.15 -17.55 -0.05
C ARG A 211 -0.21 -17.35 -1.56
N ARG A 212 -1.19 -17.91 -2.25
CA ARG A 212 -1.33 -17.71 -3.70
C ARG A 212 -1.51 -16.25 -4.12
N MET A 213 -2.26 -15.45 -3.36
CA MET A 213 -2.40 -14.01 -3.66
C MET A 213 -1.13 -13.23 -3.37
N VAL A 214 -0.47 -13.52 -2.24
CA VAL A 214 0.75 -12.86 -1.78
C VAL A 214 1.94 -13.27 -2.65
N ASP A 215 2.07 -14.54 -3.00
CA ASP A 215 3.13 -15.08 -3.87
C ASP A 215 2.95 -14.56 -5.30
N ARG A 216 1.73 -14.57 -5.88
CA ARG A 216 1.50 -13.89 -7.18
C ARG A 216 1.72 -12.40 -7.10
N TYR A 217 1.30 -11.77 -6.01
CA TYR A 217 1.52 -10.33 -5.80
C TYR A 217 3.01 -10.04 -5.76
N TRP A 218 3.81 -10.77 -4.98
CA TRP A 218 5.26 -10.62 -4.93
C TRP A 218 5.93 -11.02 -6.25
N GLU A 219 5.50 -12.06 -6.97
CA GLU A 219 6.02 -12.35 -8.31
C GLU A 219 5.81 -11.17 -9.29
N ILE A 220 4.69 -10.46 -9.17
CA ILE A 220 4.37 -9.30 -10.02
C ILE A 220 5.07 -8.02 -9.54
N VAL A 221 5.19 -7.84 -8.21
CA VAL A 221 5.63 -6.60 -7.56
C VAL A 221 7.13 -6.57 -7.26
N GLU A 222 7.70 -7.71 -6.86
CA GLU A 222 9.16 -7.91 -6.70
C GLU A 222 9.87 -7.84 -8.06
N SER A 223 9.12 -8.06 -9.15
CA SER A 223 9.50 -7.54 -10.44
C SER A 223 9.51 -6.00 -10.36
N ARG A 224 10.71 -5.42 -10.28
CA ARG A 224 10.94 -3.98 -10.48
C ARG A 224 10.28 -3.42 -11.74
N TRP A 225 9.77 -4.28 -12.62
CA TRP A 225 9.07 -3.96 -13.85
C TRP A 225 7.75 -3.22 -13.62
N LEU A 226 6.89 -3.58 -12.65
CA LEU A 226 5.62 -2.86 -12.46
C LEU A 226 5.88 -1.41 -12.00
N ILE A 227 6.75 -1.23 -11.00
CA ILE A 227 7.18 0.10 -10.56
C ILE A 227 7.86 0.85 -11.72
N ARG A 228 8.74 0.19 -12.49
CA ARG A 228 9.37 0.80 -13.67
C ARG A 228 8.37 1.14 -14.77
N ILE A 229 7.31 0.38 -14.98
CA ILE A 229 6.26 0.71 -15.96
C ILE A 229 5.49 1.90 -15.48
N VAL A 230 5.02 1.89 -14.23
CA VAL A 230 4.30 3.02 -13.66
C VAL A 230 5.17 4.28 -13.80
N LEU A 231 6.44 4.19 -13.38
CA LEU A 231 7.40 5.29 -13.48
C LEU A 231 7.74 5.66 -14.93
N ALA A 232 7.82 4.70 -15.85
CA ALA A 232 8.03 4.95 -17.28
C ALA A 232 6.83 5.65 -17.91
N VAL A 233 5.60 5.24 -17.58
CA VAL A 233 4.37 5.91 -18.01
C VAL A 233 4.35 7.34 -17.47
N PHE A 234 4.76 7.56 -16.22
CA PHE A 234 4.91 8.90 -15.65
C PHE A 234 5.95 9.75 -16.38
N VAL A 235 7.16 9.22 -16.61
CA VAL A 235 8.21 9.92 -17.34
C VAL A 235 7.78 10.22 -18.78
N LEU A 236 7.14 9.28 -19.46
CA LEU A 236 6.58 9.49 -20.81
C LEU A 236 5.50 10.57 -20.81
N LYS A 237 4.65 10.63 -19.79
CA LYS A 237 3.65 11.70 -19.64
C LYS A 237 4.30 13.07 -19.42
N VAL A 238 5.35 13.16 -18.59
CA VAL A 238 6.12 14.40 -18.41
C VAL A 238 6.79 14.82 -19.72
N ILE A 239 7.40 13.89 -20.45
CA ILE A 239 8.00 14.14 -21.78
C ILE A 239 6.93 14.62 -22.76
N GLN A 240 5.75 13.99 -22.77
CA GLN A 240 4.64 14.40 -23.61
C GLN A 240 4.25 15.86 -23.32
N ILE A 241 4.05 16.23 -22.05
CA ILE A 241 3.69 17.59 -21.64
C ILE A 241 4.77 18.61 -22.08
N ILE A 242 6.05 18.30 -21.82
CA ILE A 242 7.18 19.15 -22.22
C ILE A 242 7.25 19.26 -23.76
N GLY A 243 6.99 18.17 -24.48
CA GLY A 243 6.98 18.14 -25.94
C GLY A 243 5.86 18.99 -26.54
N THR A 244 4.63 18.88 -26.01
CA THR A 244 3.51 19.72 -26.42
C THR A 244 3.80 21.20 -26.15
N PHE A 245 4.40 21.51 -25.00
CA PHE A 245 4.82 22.87 -24.64
C PHE A 245 5.91 23.41 -25.57
N GLY A 246 6.95 22.61 -25.85
CA GLY A 246 8.03 22.99 -26.76
C GLY A 246 7.58 23.18 -28.21
N LEU A 247 6.66 22.33 -28.68
CA LEU A 247 6.02 22.50 -29.98
C LEU A 247 5.19 23.79 -30.02
N GLY A 248 4.41 24.09 -28.98
CA GLY A 248 3.63 25.34 -28.89
C GLY A 248 4.47 26.61 -28.90
N ILE A 249 5.67 26.59 -28.31
CA ILE A 249 6.65 27.68 -28.42
C ILE A 249 7.23 27.77 -29.85
N ALA A 250 7.57 26.63 -30.46
CA ALA A 250 8.25 26.60 -31.76
C ALA A 250 7.33 26.96 -32.94
N SER A 251 6.02 26.73 -32.82
CA SER A 251 5.05 27.03 -33.89
C SER A 251 4.53 28.47 -33.86
N ASP A 252 4.95 29.31 -32.91
CA ASP A 252 4.38 30.66 -32.65
C ASP A 252 2.84 30.66 -32.59
N SER A 253 2.24 29.48 -32.37
CA SER A 253 0.81 29.27 -32.32
C SER A 253 0.28 29.53 -30.91
N PHE A 254 0.77 30.60 -30.27
CA PHE A 254 0.15 31.24 -29.12
C PHE A 254 -1.08 32.05 -29.58
N LEU A 255 -1.95 31.45 -30.41
CA LEU A 255 -3.36 31.84 -30.42
C LEU A 255 -3.99 31.21 -29.18
N VAL A 256 -3.64 31.82 -28.07
CA VAL A 256 -4.31 31.71 -26.78
C VAL A 256 -5.61 32.46 -26.94
N ASP A 257 -6.69 31.75 -27.25
CA ASP A 257 -8.03 32.29 -27.03
C ASP A 257 -8.56 31.96 -25.61
N ASP A 258 -7.72 31.39 -24.73
CA ASP A 258 -7.89 31.45 -23.27
C ASP A 258 -6.56 31.05 -22.61
N GLY A 259 -5.97 31.98 -21.86
CA GLY A 259 -4.66 31.82 -21.19
C GLY A 259 -4.62 30.58 -20.30
N LEU A 260 -3.47 29.89 -20.28
CA LEU A 260 -3.29 28.72 -19.43
C LEU A 260 -3.76 29.04 -18.01
N SER A 261 -4.78 28.33 -17.54
CA SER A 261 -5.39 28.60 -16.25
C SER A 261 -4.37 28.30 -15.15
N VAL A 262 -4.55 28.91 -13.96
CA VAL A 262 -3.71 28.65 -12.77
C VAL A 262 -3.57 27.15 -12.48
N VAL A 263 -4.54 26.35 -12.94
CA VAL A 263 -4.61 24.92 -12.76
C VAL A 263 -3.69 24.14 -13.71
N GLU A 264 -3.49 24.62 -14.94
CA GLU A 264 -2.53 24.03 -15.90
C GLU A 264 -1.09 24.34 -15.48
N TRP A 265 -0.86 25.54 -14.95
CA TRP A 265 0.41 25.88 -14.28
C TRP A 265 0.68 24.97 -13.08
N GLY A 266 -0.36 24.71 -12.27
CA GLY A 266 -0.28 23.76 -11.16
C GLY A 266 0.03 22.34 -11.62
N ALA A 267 -0.58 21.89 -12.72
CA ALA A 267 -0.37 20.56 -13.30
C ALA A 267 1.07 20.38 -13.83
N VAL A 268 1.62 21.39 -14.53
CA VAL A 268 3.00 21.35 -15.02
C VAL A 268 4.00 21.34 -13.87
N ILE A 269 3.81 22.20 -12.86
CA ILE A 269 4.69 22.24 -11.68
C ILE A 269 4.61 20.93 -10.89
N ALA A 270 3.42 20.35 -10.72
CA ALA A 270 3.23 19.07 -10.05
C ALA A 270 3.84 17.90 -10.83
N ALA A 271 3.71 17.90 -12.16
CA ALA A 271 4.31 16.88 -13.03
C ALA A 271 5.84 16.94 -13.00
N VAL A 272 6.43 18.14 -13.07
CA VAL A 272 7.88 18.33 -12.98
C VAL A 272 8.41 17.97 -11.59
N SER A 273 7.72 18.41 -10.52
CA SER A 273 8.13 18.12 -9.15
C SER A 273 8.04 16.63 -8.83
N SER A 274 6.97 15.96 -9.28
CA SER A 274 6.81 14.52 -9.10
C SER A 274 7.81 13.69 -9.90
N GLY A 275 8.08 14.07 -11.15
CA GLY A 275 9.11 13.43 -11.97
C GLY A 275 10.51 13.56 -11.34
N GLY A 276 10.84 14.75 -10.83
CA GLY A 276 12.11 14.99 -10.11
C GLY A 276 12.23 14.16 -8.84
N LEU A 277 11.16 14.10 -8.03
CA LEU A 277 11.13 13.29 -6.80
C LEU A 277 11.19 11.79 -7.09
N ALA A 278 10.54 11.32 -8.16
CA ALA A 278 10.59 9.93 -8.59
C ALA A 278 12.00 9.51 -9.04
N ILE A 279 12.71 10.38 -9.76
CA ILE A 279 14.11 10.16 -10.19
C ILE A 279 15.05 10.17 -8.97
N LEU A 280 14.89 11.14 -8.06
CA LEU A 280 15.70 11.23 -6.85
C LEU A 280 15.49 10.04 -5.90
N GLY A 281 14.28 9.48 -5.87
CA GLY A 281 13.95 8.25 -5.13
C GLY A 281 14.44 6.95 -5.79
N LEU A 282 15.02 7.03 -6.99
CA LEU A 282 15.57 5.90 -7.76
C LEU A 282 17.10 5.83 -7.65
N VAL A 283 17.75 6.96 -7.37
CA VAL A 283 19.21 7.10 -7.22
C VAL A 283 19.67 6.85 -5.77
N ARG A 284 18.75 6.63 -4.83
CA ARG A 284 19.00 6.22 -3.44
C ARG A 284 18.32 4.89 -3.14
#